data_AF-E7QTD9-F1
#
_entry.id   AF-E7QTD9-F1
#
_cell.length_a   1.000
_cell.length_b   1.000
_cell.length_c   1.000
_cell.angle_alpha   90.00
_cell.angle_beta   90.00
_cell.angle_gamma   90.00
#
_symmetry.space_group_name_H-M   'P 1'
#
loop_
_entity.id
_entity.type
_entity.pdbx_description
1 polymer ?
#
loop_
_entity_poly.entity_id
_entity_poly.type
_entity_poly.pdbx_seq_one_letter_code
_entity_poly.pdbx_strand_id
1 'polypeptide(L)'
;MNFRAEHGVYLALAVVVGAFFVLFAFMGPVGWILDVLLVLAVLKLAGWSGLFDATPAERKRNCPECGARNTVNDAFCGYCGRSMADG
;
A
#
# COMPACT_ATOMS: atom_id res chain seq x y z
N MET A 1 -10.04 12.68 28.82
CA MET A 1 -11.46 13.00 28.56
C MET A 1 -11.60 13.43 27.10
N ASN A 2 -11.61 12.49 26.15
CA ASN A 2 -11.77 12.77 24.70
C ASN A 2 -13.00 12.09 24.07
N PHE A 3 -13.78 11.34 24.85
CA PHE A 3 -14.95 10.54 24.43
C PHE A 3 -15.99 11.32 23.62
N ARG A 4 -16.21 12.60 23.92
CA ARG A 4 -17.21 13.39 23.19
C ARG A 4 -16.78 13.77 21.77
N ALA A 5 -15.48 13.97 21.53
CA ALA A 5 -14.95 14.35 20.23
C ALA A 5 -14.91 13.14 19.28
N GLU A 6 -14.46 11.99 19.79
CA GLU A 6 -14.42 10.74 19.02
C GLU A 6 -15.82 10.25 18.61
N HIS A 7 -16.81 10.31 19.51
CA HIS A 7 -18.21 9.99 19.15
C HIS A 7 -18.81 10.93 18.09
N GLY A 8 -18.46 12.22 18.13
CA GLY A 8 -18.89 13.18 17.11
C GLY A 8 -18.30 12.87 15.73
N VAL A 9 -17.03 12.48 15.68
CA VAL A 9 -16.34 12.08 14.44
C VAL A 9 -16.96 10.80 13.87
N TYR A 10 -17.24 9.79 14.69
CA TYR A 10 -17.87 8.55 14.22
C TYR A 10 -19.29 8.78 13.70
N LEU A 11 -20.09 9.62 14.37
CA LEU A 11 -21.42 10.01 13.89
C LEU A 11 -21.35 10.76 12.56
N ALA A 12 -20.45 11.73 12.44
CA ALA A 12 -20.26 12.47 11.18
C ALA A 12 -19.83 11.54 10.04
N LEU A 13 -18.88 10.63 10.30
CA LEU A 13 -18.42 9.65 9.32
C LEU A 13 -19.56 8.69 8.90
N ALA A 14 -20.35 8.20 9.86
CA ALA A 14 -21.51 7.34 9.58
C ALA A 14 -22.58 8.05 8.73
N VAL A 15 -22.84 9.34 9.00
CA VAL A 15 -23.78 10.15 8.20
C VAL A 15 -23.26 10.37 6.79
N VAL A 16 -21.98 10.70 6.62
CA VAL A 16 -21.37 10.92 5.29
C VAL A 16 -21.37 9.62 4.48
N VAL A 17 -20.95 8.51 5.08
CA VAL A 17 -20.94 7.19 4.41
C VAL A 17 -22.35 6.73 4.07
N GLY A 18 -23.32 6.91 4.99
CA GLY A 18 -24.72 6.58 4.75
C GLY A 18 -25.35 7.43 3.65
N ALA A 19 -25.08 8.74 3.63
CA ALA A 19 -25.56 9.65 2.58
C ALA A 19 -24.99 9.31 1.21
N PHE A 20 -23.70 8.97 1.14
CA PHE A 20 -23.08 8.43 -0.07
C PHE A 20 -23.76 7.13 -0.50
N PHE A 21 -23.91 6.15 0.40
CA PHE A 21 -24.55 4.88 0.07
C PHE A 21 -25.98 5.05 -0.47
N VAL A 22 -26.75 5.98 0.11
CA VAL A 22 -28.11 6.31 -0.35
C VAL A 22 -28.09 7.00 -1.71
N LEU A 23 -27.24 8.03 -1.90
CA LEU A 23 -27.10 8.73 -3.18
C LEU A 23 -26.68 7.77 -4.32
N PHE A 24 -25.75 6.86 -4.03
CA PHE A 24 -25.28 5.87 -4.98
C PHE A 24 -26.30 4.73 -5.22
N ALA A 25 -27.16 4.43 -4.25
CA ALA A 25 -28.29 3.51 -4.44
C ALA A 25 -29.38 4.08 -5.37
N PHE A 26 -29.60 5.41 -5.34
CA PHE A 26 -30.57 6.08 -6.22
C PHE A 26 -30.08 6.26 -7.66
N MET A 27 -28.77 6.27 -7.91
CA MET A 27 -28.21 6.38 -9.27
C MET A 27 -28.18 5.05 -10.04
N GLY A 28 -28.90 4.04 -9.53
CA GLY A 28 -29.12 2.75 -10.15
C GLY A 28 -27.85 1.89 -10.30
N PRO A 29 -27.94 0.75 -11.02
CA PRO A 29 -26.81 -0.14 -11.27
C PRO A 29 -25.63 0.55 -11.96
N VAL A 30 -25.91 1.63 -12.69
CA VAL A 30 -24.92 2.43 -13.41
C VAL A 30 -23.98 3.16 -12.44
N GLY A 31 -24.48 3.68 -11.32
CA GLY A 31 -23.65 4.34 -10.32
C GLY A 31 -22.60 3.41 -9.70
N TRP A 32 -23.00 2.19 -9.36
CA TRP A 32 -22.11 1.16 -8.81
C TRP A 32 -21.05 0.71 -9.81
N ILE A 33 -21.44 0.51 -11.06
CA ILE A 33 -20.51 0.12 -12.13
C ILE A 33 -19.48 1.23 -12.36
N LEU A 34 -19.91 2.50 -12.44
CA LEU A 34 -19.00 3.62 -12.65
C LEU A 34 -18.06 3.86 -11.47
N ASP A 35 -18.54 3.70 -10.23
CA ASP A 35 -17.72 3.86 -9.02
C ASP A 35 -16.63 2.78 -8.95
N VAL A 36 -17.01 1.52 -9.13
CA VAL A 36 -16.05 0.40 -9.16
C VAL A 36 -15.07 0.55 -10.32
N LEU A 37 -15.53 0.96 -11.51
CA LEU A 37 -14.64 1.22 -12.65
C LEU A 37 -13.67 2.36 -12.37
N LEU A 38 -14.12 3.44 -11.72
CA LEU A 38 -13.26 4.56 -11.35
C LEU A 38 -12.20 4.13 -10.33
N VAL A 39 -12.59 3.41 -9.29
CA VAL A 39 -11.66 2.87 -8.28
C VAL A 39 -10.63 1.94 -8.92
N LEU A 40 -11.08 1.00 -9.76
CA LEU A 40 -10.17 0.08 -10.48
C LEU A 40 -9.25 0.82 -11.46
N ALA A 41 -9.76 1.82 -12.17
CA ALA A 41 -8.96 2.66 -13.07
C ALA A 41 -7.86 3.39 -12.30
N VAL A 42 -8.18 4.00 -11.15
CA VAL A 42 -7.21 4.67 -10.26
C VAL A 42 -6.16 3.68 -9.75
N LEU A 43 -6.56 2.50 -9.27
CA LEU A 43 -5.62 1.49 -8.76
C LEU A 43 -4.68 0.96 -9.86
N LYS A 44 -5.18 0.77 -11.08
CA LYS A 44 -4.35 0.37 -12.22
C LYS A 44 -3.40 1.48 -12.66
N LEU A 45 -3.87 2.74 -12.70
CA LEU A 45 -3.00 3.90 -12.97
C LEU A 45 -1.90 4.03 -11.92
N ALA A 46 -2.26 3.89 -10.65
CA ALA A 46 -1.35 3.95 -9.50
C ALA A 46 -0.26 2.87 -9.56
N GLY A 47 -0.64 1.62 -9.87
CA GLY A 47 0.30 0.51 -9.96
C GLY A 47 1.27 0.61 -11.15
N TRP A 48 0.86 1.23 -12.26
CA TRP A 48 1.75 1.46 -13.41
C TRP A 48 2.64 2.68 -13.27
N SER A 49 2.16 3.71 -12.57
CA SER A 49 2.92 4.96 -12.40
C SER A 49 4.01 4.87 -11.34
N GLY A 50 4.03 3.81 -10.52
CA GLY A 50 4.95 3.70 -9.38
C GLY A 50 4.75 4.83 -8.36
N LEU A 51 3.61 5.53 -8.40
CA LEU A 51 3.36 6.74 -7.61
C LEU A 51 3.33 6.46 -6.10
N PHE A 52 3.16 5.18 -5.73
CA PHE A 52 3.14 4.68 -4.37
C PHE A 52 4.31 3.75 -4.05
N ASP A 53 5.27 3.55 -4.97
CA ASP A 53 6.48 2.77 -4.71
C ASP A 53 7.50 3.59 -3.92
N ALA A 54 7.14 3.88 -2.67
CA ALA A 54 8.05 4.41 -1.66
C ALA A 54 8.82 3.28 -0.95
N THR A 55 8.96 2.09 -1.57
CA THR A 55 9.93 1.11 -1.07
C THR A 55 11.31 1.62 -1.48
N PRO A 56 12.22 1.93 -0.52
CA PRO A 56 13.59 2.23 -0.87
C PRO A 56 14.08 1.06 -1.72
N ALA A 57 14.55 1.32 -2.93
CA ALA A 57 15.14 0.30 -3.78
C ALA A 57 16.31 -0.32 -2.99
N GLU A 58 16.05 -1.45 -2.36
CA GLU A 58 16.99 -2.09 -1.47
C GLU A 58 18.16 -2.54 -2.33
N ARG A 59 19.28 -1.81 -2.21
CA ARG A 59 20.47 -2.11 -3.00
C ARG A 59 20.87 -3.54 -2.70
N LYS A 60 21.05 -4.34 -3.75
CA LYS A 60 21.46 -5.74 -3.64
C LYS A 60 22.91 -5.88 -4.09
N ARG A 61 23.66 -6.75 -3.42
CA ARG A 61 25.02 -7.15 -3.82
C ARG A 61 25.12 -8.67 -3.86
N ASN A 62 26.00 -9.19 -4.70
CA ASN A 62 26.30 -10.62 -4.71
C ASN A 62 27.31 -10.92 -3.59
N CYS A 63 27.10 -12.03 -2.89
CA CYS A 63 28.04 -12.54 -1.91
C CYS A 63 29.35 -12.90 -2.62
N PRO A 64 30.52 -12.41 -2.17
CA PRO A 64 31.80 -12.70 -2.81
C PRO A 64 32.20 -14.18 -2.70
N GLU A 65 31.58 -14.92 -1.77
CA GLU A 65 31.97 -16.29 -1.42
C GLU A 65 31.16 -17.36 -2.14
N CYS A 66 29.88 -17.10 -2.39
CA CYS A 66 28.98 -18.07 -3.02
C CYS A 66 28.17 -17.50 -4.19
N GLY A 67 28.25 -16.21 -4.46
CA GLY A 67 27.50 -15.54 -5.53
C GLY A 67 26.03 -15.25 -5.22
N ALA A 68 25.51 -15.65 -4.05
CA ALA A 68 24.11 -15.42 -3.70
C ALA A 68 23.77 -13.91 -3.61
N ARG A 69 22.57 -13.53 -4.08
CA ARG A 69 22.11 -12.13 -4.08
C ARG A 69 21.54 -11.76 -2.71
N ASN A 70 22.19 -10.84 -2.02
CA ASN A 70 21.84 -10.37 -0.67
C ASN A 70 21.63 -8.86 -0.67
N THR A 71 21.03 -8.31 0.38
CA THR A 71 20.90 -6.85 0.56
C THR A 71 22.27 -6.29 0.93
N VAL A 72 22.53 -5.01 0.62
CA VAL A 72 23.80 -4.36 1.03
C VAL A 72 23.90 -4.16 2.54
N ASN A 73 22.78 -4.28 3.27
CA ASN A 73 22.72 -4.11 4.72
C ASN A 73 22.85 -5.44 5.47
N ASP A 74 22.81 -6.57 4.75
CA ASP A 74 23.00 -7.89 5.35
C ASP A 74 24.44 -8.01 5.86
N ALA A 75 24.61 -8.19 7.17
CA ALA A 75 25.92 -8.45 7.77
C ALA A 75 26.46 -9.85 7.38
N PHE A 76 25.56 -10.79 7.11
CA PHE A 76 25.86 -12.18 6.76
C PHE A 76 25.03 -12.62 5.54
N CYS A 77 25.61 -13.48 4.72
CA CYS A 77 24.92 -14.06 3.59
C CYS A 77 23.81 -15.00 4.06
N GLY A 78 22.57 -14.77 3.62
CA GLY A 78 21.43 -15.63 3.95
C GLY A 78 21.48 -17.04 3.34
N TYR A 79 22.40 -17.28 2.39
CA TYR A 79 22.57 -18.59 1.75
C TYR A 79 23.72 -19.40 2.39
N CYS A 80 24.92 -18.82 2.52
CA CYS A 80 26.10 -19.55 3.00
C CYS A 80 26.54 -19.18 4.43
N GLY A 81 25.95 -18.16 5.05
CA GLY A 81 26.27 -17.71 6.41
C GLY A 81 27.59 -16.96 6.57
N ARG A 82 28.36 -16.73 5.50
CA ARG A 82 29.62 -15.96 5.56
C ARG A 82 29.37 -14.46 5.75
N SER A 83 30.35 -13.78 6.36
CA SER A 83 30.36 -12.33 6.53
C SER A 83 30.29 -11.60 5.18
N MET A 84 29.57 -10.49 5.15
CA MET A 84 29.45 -9.59 3.99
C MET A 84 30.30 -8.32 4.15
N ALA A 85 31.08 -8.21 5.24
CA ALA A 85 31.92 -7.04 5.56
C ALA A 85 33.14 -6.87 4.64
N ASP A 86 33.55 -7.94 3.96
CA ASP A 86 34.85 -8.01 3.27
C ASP A 86 34.74 -7.79 1.75
N GLY A 87 33.66 -7.14 1.28
CA GLY A 87 33.46 -6.84 -0.13
C GLY A 87 33.22 -5.38 -0.43
#